data_AF-U1TY08-F1
#
_entry.id   AF-U1TY08-F1
#
_cell.length_a   1.000
_cell.length_b   1.000
_cell.length_c   1.000
_cell.angle_alpha   90.00
_cell.angle_beta   90.00
_cell.angle_gamma   90.00
#
_symmetry.space_group_name_H-M   'P 1'
#
loop_
_entity.id
_entity.type
_entity.pdbx_description
1 polymer ?
#
loop_
_entity_poly.entity_id
_entity_poly.type
_entity_poly.pdbx_seq_one_letter_code
_entity_poly.pdbx_strand_id
1 'polypeptide(L)'
;MNQSKPVLVSEAPNNVLALDDKQYSRLGWLLVLGGFAGFLGWAALAPLDKGVAVPGKVMVSGHRKTVQHPAGGIVERIDVRDGDVVSAGQVLLRLKETPLRAQMQSLRSQYLASLASEARLSAESEGLSAIRFGPELLNDPEAAGTLSLQRQLFNSRAQALATEQQGLRETIAGAEAQLRGTRDSQASKVHQRAALNEQLQGLRELAREGYIPRNRLLDSERLYSQIDGAIAEDYGRIGQLQRQVMELRLRIRQLGEDFQKDLRGQLAETRTRSDDLRNRLASAEFELANSLVRAPASGVVVGLDVYTEGGVIKPGQALMDIVPQGEPLLVEARVPVQMVDKVHPGLPVELMFSAFNQSTTPRVAGEVTLVSADRQVDERTDEPYYTLRAQVSAAGMQQLDGVQIRPGMPVETFVKTGERSMLNYLFKPLMDRTHMALVEE
;
A
#
# COMPACT_ATOMS: atom_id res chain seq x y z
N MET A 1 -2.35 123.47 39.17
CA MET A 1 -0.93 123.82 39.34
C MET A 1 -0.21 123.45 38.04
N ASN A 2 0.34 124.46 37.38
CA ASN A 2 1.01 124.44 36.08
C ASN A 2 2.38 123.74 36.18
N GLN A 3 2.79 122.91 35.22
CA GLN A 3 4.18 122.81 34.71
C GLN A 3 4.24 122.09 33.36
N SER A 4 4.89 122.79 32.43
CA SER A 4 5.22 122.47 31.03
C SER A 4 6.57 121.73 30.91
N LYS A 5 6.80 120.97 29.83
CA LYS A 5 7.99 121.07 28.93
C LYS A 5 7.97 120.07 27.74
N PRO A 6 8.72 120.32 26.64
CA PRO A 6 8.40 119.86 25.28
C PRO A 6 9.46 118.97 24.57
N VAL A 7 9.02 118.44 23.41
CA VAL A 7 9.65 117.97 22.16
C VAL A 7 11.18 118.06 21.97
N LEU A 8 11.77 117.00 21.39
CA LEU A 8 12.92 117.08 20.47
C LEU A 8 12.78 116.09 19.28
N VAL A 9 13.05 116.62 18.08
CA VAL A 9 13.19 115.94 16.78
C VAL A 9 14.69 115.89 16.45
N SER A 10 15.17 114.85 15.74
CA SER A 10 16.52 114.84 15.14
C SER A 10 16.54 114.18 13.75
N GLU A 11 17.11 114.90 12.77
CA GLU A 11 17.26 114.60 11.33
C GLU A 11 18.52 113.77 10.96
N ALA A 12 18.36 112.92 9.92
CA ALA A 12 19.27 112.58 8.79
C ALA A 12 20.69 111.97 9.07
N PRO A 13 21.40 111.30 8.10
CA PRO A 13 21.25 111.31 6.62
C PRO A 13 21.42 109.96 5.86
N ASN A 14 21.12 110.01 4.55
CA ASN A 14 21.37 108.98 3.53
C ASN A 14 22.87 108.82 3.20
N ASN A 15 23.35 107.58 3.07
CA ASN A 15 24.58 107.26 2.32
C ASN A 15 24.51 105.81 1.79
N VAL A 16 24.31 105.63 0.49
CA VAL A 16 24.33 104.32 -0.19
C VAL A 16 25.62 104.16 -0.99
N LEU A 17 26.49 103.28 -0.51
CA LEU A 17 27.64 102.74 -1.24
C LEU A 17 27.15 101.57 -2.12
N ALA A 18 27.32 101.67 -3.44
CA ALA A 18 27.03 100.56 -4.35
C ALA A 18 28.18 99.53 -4.29
N LEU A 19 27.93 98.39 -3.64
CA LEU A 19 28.79 97.19 -3.69
C LEU A 19 28.27 96.26 -4.80
N ASP A 20 29.12 95.88 -5.75
CA ASP A 20 28.80 95.01 -6.88
C ASP A 20 28.74 93.53 -6.43
N ASP A 21 27.55 93.07 -6.05
CA ASP A 21 27.27 91.76 -5.40
C ASP A 21 27.14 90.57 -6.37
N LYS A 22 27.61 90.73 -7.62
CA LYS A 22 27.35 89.76 -8.70
C LYS A 22 28.17 88.46 -8.61
N GLN A 23 29.31 88.46 -7.92
CA GLN A 23 30.15 87.24 -7.80
C GLN A 23 29.66 86.30 -6.70
N TYR A 24 29.28 86.83 -5.53
CA TYR A 24 28.79 86.01 -4.41
C TYR A 24 27.40 85.45 -4.69
N SER A 25 26.52 86.18 -5.39
CA SER A 25 25.21 85.65 -5.78
C SER A 25 25.31 84.50 -6.78
N ARG A 26 26.25 84.55 -7.74
CA ARG A 26 26.50 83.44 -8.70
C ARG A 26 27.03 82.19 -8.02
N LEU A 27 27.91 82.34 -7.04
CA LEU A 27 28.44 81.22 -6.25
C LEU A 27 27.34 80.60 -5.37
N GLY A 28 26.50 81.43 -4.76
CA GLY A 28 25.33 81.00 -4.00
C GLY A 28 24.34 80.21 -4.88
N TRP A 29 24.03 80.71 -6.08
CA TRP A 29 23.17 80.01 -7.04
C TRP A 29 23.74 78.67 -7.49
N LEU A 30 25.05 78.57 -7.74
CA LEU A 30 25.71 77.31 -8.12
C LEU A 30 25.62 76.26 -7.01
N LEU A 31 25.80 76.66 -5.75
CA LEU A 31 25.73 75.76 -4.60
C LEU A 31 24.29 75.28 -4.34
N VAL A 32 23.31 76.17 -4.49
CA VAL A 32 21.90 75.83 -4.41
C VAL A 32 21.49 74.88 -5.54
N LEU A 33 21.87 75.16 -6.79
CA LEU A 33 21.57 74.28 -7.94
C LEU A 33 22.26 72.93 -7.83
N GLY A 34 23.53 72.90 -7.41
CA GLY A 34 24.28 71.66 -7.18
C GLY A 34 23.69 70.82 -6.05
N GLY A 35 23.34 71.46 -4.93
CA GLY A 35 22.68 70.79 -3.81
C GLY A 35 21.29 70.26 -4.16
N PHE A 36 20.50 71.05 -4.91
CA PHE A 36 19.17 70.66 -5.38
C PHE A 36 19.23 69.51 -6.39
N ALA A 37 20.15 69.57 -7.36
CA ALA A 37 20.36 68.50 -8.33
C ALA A 37 20.90 67.22 -7.66
N GLY A 38 21.79 67.36 -6.68
CA GLY A 38 22.29 66.25 -5.88
C GLY A 38 21.19 65.60 -5.03
N PHE A 39 20.34 66.40 -4.37
CA PHE A 39 19.19 65.92 -3.62
C PHE A 39 18.16 65.22 -4.52
N LEU A 40 17.84 65.80 -5.68
CA LEU A 40 16.94 65.15 -6.65
C LEU A 40 17.52 63.86 -7.21
N GLY A 41 18.83 63.83 -7.50
CA GLY A 41 19.52 62.61 -7.92
C GLY A 41 19.45 61.52 -6.84
N TRP A 42 19.74 61.87 -5.59
CA TRP A 42 19.61 60.94 -4.47
C TRP A 42 18.15 60.51 -4.22
N ALA A 43 17.19 61.43 -4.23
CA ALA A 43 15.77 61.16 -4.02
C ALA A 43 15.14 60.30 -5.13
N ALA A 44 15.71 60.34 -6.35
CA ALA A 44 15.33 59.49 -7.46
C ALA A 44 15.87 58.06 -7.31
N LEU A 45 17.06 57.88 -6.71
CA LEU A 45 17.71 56.57 -6.55
C LEU A 45 17.46 55.92 -5.18
N ALA A 46 17.05 56.66 -4.16
CA ALA A 46 16.84 56.14 -2.82
C ALA A 46 15.57 55.26 -2.75
N PRO A 47 15.68 53.93 -2.53
CA PRO A 47 14.53 53.05 -2.40
C PRO A 47 13.83 53.27 -1.06
N LEU A 48 12.52 53.46 -1.09
CA LEU A 48 11.63 53.42 0.07
C LEU A 48 10.72 52.21 -0.06
N ASP A 49 10.75 51.34 0.96
CA ASP A 49 9.87 50.18 1.05
C ASP A 49 8.40 50.63 1.10
N LYS A 50 7.57 50.05 0.24
CA LYS A 50 6.12 50.22 0.25
C LYS A 50 5.50 48.94 0.78
N GLY A 51 4.75 49.04 1.87
CA GLY A 51 4.03 47.89 2.37
C GLY A 51 2.66 48.20 2.94
N VAL A 52 1.90 47.14 3.15
CA VAL A 52 0.54 47.16 3.71
C VAL A 52 0.59 46.42 5.03
N ALA A 53 0.23 47.10 6.12
CA ALA A 53 0.07 46.49 7.42
C ALA A 53 -1.31 45.83 7.49
N VAL A 54 -1.33 44.56 7.89
CA VAL A 54 -2.52 43.72 7.89
C VAL A 54 -2.58 42.96 9.22
N PRO A 55 -3.68 43.04 9.98
CA PRO A 55 -3.83 42.27 11.19
C PRO A 55 -4.03 40.78 10.87
N GLY A 56 -3.45 39.92 11.70
CA GLY A 56 -3.51 38.48 11.55
C GLY A 56 -3.37 37.74 12.89
N LYS A 57 -3.39 36.41 12.80
CA LYS A 57 -3.23 35.51 13.92
C LYS A 57 -2.31 34.35 13.55
N VAL A 58 -1.59 33.82 14.54
CA VAL A 58 -0.77 32.62 14.35
C VAL A 58 -1.66 31.40 14.16
N MET A 59 -1.39 30.66 13.10
CA MET A 59 -1.97 29.36 12.81
C MET A 59 -0.85 28.32 12.77
N VAL A 60 -1.02 27.21 13.48
CA VAL A 60 -0.12 26.07 13.27
C VAL A 60 -0.56 25.37 11.99
N SER A 61 0.40 25.08 11.12
CA SER A 61 0.19 24.27 9.90
C SER A 61 -0.31 22.85 10.26
N GLY A 62 -0.04 22.40 11.48
CA GLY A 62 -0.29 21.03 11.92
C GLY A 62 -1.74 20.75 12.18
N HIS A 63 -2.39 20.07 11.22
CA HIS A 63 -3.62 19.36 11.52
C HIS A 63 -3.33 18.30 12.58
N ARG A 64 -4.10 18.35 13.67
CA ARG A 64 -4.13 17.33 14.71
C ARG A 64 -4.29 15.94 14.08
N LYS A 65 -3.39 15.01 14.41
CA LYS A 65 -3.41 13.63 13.90
C LYS A 65 -4.11 12.74 14.91
N THR A 66 -5.36 12.38 14.63
CA THR A 66 -6.13 11.46 15.48
C THR A 66 -5.62 10.03 15.30
N VAL A 67 -5.26 9.40 16.41
CA VAL A 67 -4.86 8.00 16.48
C VAL A 67 -6.10 7.15 16.77
N GLN A 68 -6.38 6.20 15.89
CA GLN A 68 -7.53 5.28 15.96
C GLN A 68 -7.05 3.85 15.83
N HIS A 69 -7.79 2.89 16.39
CA HIS A 69 -7.52 1.46 16.20
C HIS A 69 -8.55 0.80 15.27
N PRO A 70 -8.15 0.20 14.14
CA PRO A 70 -9.09 -0.28 13.12
C PRO A 70 -9.97 -1.44 13.61
N ALA A 71 -9.40 -2.40 14.36
CA ALA A 71 -10.10 -3.63 14.76
C ALA A 71 -10.68 -3.59 16.20
N GLY A 72 -10.32 -2.59 17.01
CA GLY A 72 -10.55 -2.62 18.46
C GLY A 72 -9.71 -3.68 19.20
N GLY A 73 -10.03 -3.94 20.47
CA GLY A 73 -9.33 -4.92 21.31
C GLY A 73 -9.38 -4.62 22.80
N ILE A 74 -8.69 -5.44 23.61
CA ILE A 74 -8.57 -5.24 25.05
C ILE A 74 -7.23 -4.58 25.32
N VAL A 75 -7.24 -3.45 26.03
CA VAL A 75 -6.03 -2.72 26.42
C VAL A 75 -5.25 -3.55 27.44
N GLU A 76 -4.01 -3.87 27.14
CA GLU A 76 -3.09 -4.52 28.08
C GLU A 76 -2.34 -3.47 28.91
N ARG A 77 -1.84 -2.42 28.24
CA ARG A 77 -1.05 -1.36 28.88
C ARG A 77 -1.10 -0.06 28.10
N ILE A 78 -1.07 1.05 28.81
CA ILE A 78 -0.98 2.41 28.24
C ILE A 78 0.40 2.97 28.58
N ASP A 79 1.20 3.27 27.56
CA ASP A 79 2.61 3.68 27.71
C ASP A 79 2.79 5.22 27.71
N VAL A 80 1.71 5.99 27.52
CA VAL A 80 1.72 7.47 27.44
C VAL A 80 0.64 8.11 28.29
N ARG A 81 0.83 9.39 28.61
CA ARG A 81 -0.13 10.26 29.30
C ARG A 81 -0.42 11.52 28.48
N ASP A 82 -1.53 12.18 28.80
CA ASP A 82 -1.84 13.49 28.23
C ASP A 82 -0.72 14.50 28.56
N GLY A 83 -0.23 15.17 27.52
CA GLY A 83 0.89 16.12 27.59
C GLY A 83 2.27 15.52 27.33
N ASP A 84 2.40 14.19 27.18
CA ASP A 84 3.69 13.57 26.88
C ASP A 84 4.16 13.88 25.45
N VAL A 85 5.47 14.06 25.29
CA VAL A 85 6.12 14.22 23.98
C VAL A 85 6.49 12.84 23.45
N VAL A 86 6.03 12.52 22.24
CA VAL A 86 6.24 11.23 21.57
C VAL A 86 6.97 11.41 20.25
N SER A 87 7.76 10.39 19.88
CA SER A 87 8.41 10.30 18.57
C SER A 87 7.57 9.49 17.59
N ALA A 88 7.69 9.76 16.29
CA ALA A 88 7.06 8.95 15.24
C ALA A 88 7.47 7.46 15.38
N GLY A 89 6.49 6.56 15.33
CA GLY A 89 6.68 5.11 15.50
C GLY A 89 6.78 4.63 16.95
N GLN A 90 6.83 5.53 17.94
CA GLN A 90 6.81 5.18 19.36
C GLN A 90 5.50 4.46 19.71
N VAL A 91 5.59 3.41 20.52
CA VAL A 91 4.43 2.68 21.02
C VAL A 91 3.70 3.54 22.05
N LEU A 92 2.40 3.74 21.85
CA LEU A 92 1.53 4.57 22.68
C LEU A 92 0.72 3.71 23.65
N LEU A 93 0.15 2.61 23.14
CA LEU A 93 -0.56 1.63 23.94
C LEU A 93 -0.40 0.23 23.31
N ARG A 94 -0.60 -0.78 24.15
CA ARG A 94 -0.53 -2.19 23.77
C ARG A 94 -1.87 -2.85 24.03
N LEU A 95 -2.34 -3.59 23.04
CA LEU A 95 -3.49 -4.47 23.16
C LEU A 95 -3.03 -5.87 23.54
N LYS A 96 -3.92 -6.64 24.18
CA LYS A 96 -3.64 -7.99 24.64
C LYS A 96 -3.30 -8.92 23.46
N GLU A 97 -2.03 -9.31 23.37
CA GLU A 97 -1.51 -10.09 22.25
C GLU A 97 -1.85 -11.58 22.32
N THR A 98 -2.12 -12.14 23.51
CA THR A 98 -2.30 -13.59 23.71
C THR A 98 -3.29 -14.24 22.75
N PRO A 99 -4.54 -13.74 22.58
CA PRO A 99 -5.49 -14.34 21.63
C PRO A 99 -5.04 -14.19 20.17
N LEU A 100 -4.44 -13.06 19.80
CA LEU A 100 -3.97 -12.79 18.44
C LEU A 100 -2.79 -13.72 18.07
N ARG A 101 -1.84 -13.90 18.99
CA ARG A 101 -0.72 -14.84 18.81
C ARG A 101 -1.20 -16.27 18.67
N ALA A 102 -2.14 -16.71 19.52
CA ALA A 102 -2.70 -18.06 19.45
C ALA A 102 -3.43 -18.31 18.12
N GLN A 103 -4.20 -17.34 17.64
CA GLN A 103 -4.88 -17.42 16.35
C GLN A 103 -3.89 -17.47 15.18
N MET A 104 -2.89 -16.57 15.16
CA MET A 104 -1.84 -16.54 14.14
C MET A 104 -1.04 -17.85 14.12
N GLN A 105 -0.63 -18.38 15.29
CA GLN A 105 0.10 -19.63 15.37
C GLN A 105 -0.74 -20.82 14.87
N SER A 106 -2.03 -20.88 15.24
CA SER A 106 -2.94 -21.91 14.73
C SER A 106 -3.08 -21.85 13.20
N LEU A 107 -3.25 -20.65 12.63
CA LEU A 107 -3.32 -20.47 11.18
C LEU A 107 -2.01 -20.84 10.50
N ARG A 108 -0.87 -20.49 11.09
CA ARG A 108 0.47 -20.85 10.58
C ARG A 108 0.66 -22.36 10.55
N SER A 109 0.35 -23.07 11.63
CA SER A 109 0.46 -24.54 11.66
C SER A 109 -0.44 -25.20 10.61
N GLN A 110 -1.67 -24.70 10.43
CA GLN A 110 -2.56 -25.18 9.37
C GLN A 110 -2.02 -24.89 7.97
N TYR A 111 -1.46 -23.70 7.76
CA TYR A 111 -0.86 -23.30 6.50
C TYR A 111 0.32 -24.20 6.13
N LEU A 112 1.28 -24.40 7.04
CA LEU A 112 2.43 -25.28 6.85
C LEU A 112 1.99 -26.73 6.57
N ALA A 113 0.97 -27.22 7.28
CA ALA A 113 0.41 -28.55 7.02
C ALA A 113 -0.21 -28.68 5.61
N SER A 114 -0.89 -27.63 5.14
CA SER A 114 -1.45 -27.58 3.80
C SER A 114 -0.36 -27.55 2.72
N LEU A 115 0.69 -26.75 2.89
CA LEU A 115 1.83 -26.69 1.96
C LEU A 115 2.57 -28.03 1.87
N ALA A 116 2.78 -28.70 3.01
CA ALA A 116 3.42 -30.01 3.02
C ALA A 116 2.58 -31.06 2.29
N SER A 117 1.25 -30.98 2.42
CA SER A 117 0.31 -31.84 1.69
C SER A 117 0.29 -31.52 0.19
N GLU A 118 0.35 -30.25 -0.19
CA GLU A 118 0.45 -29.82 -1.58
C GLU A 118 1.73 -30.35 -2.24
N ALA A 119 2.88 -30.20 -1.56
CA ALA A 119 4.16 -30.70 -2.05
C ALA A 119 4.13 -32.22 -2.30
N ARG A 120 3.51 -32.99 -1.38
CA ARG A 120 3.31 -34.43 -1.56
C ARG A 120 2.44 -34.71 -2.79
N LEU A 121 1.27 -34.06 -2.89
CA LEU A 121 0.32 -34.29 -3.98
C LEU A 121 0.89 -33.91 -5.35
N SER A 122 1.68 -32.83 -5.43
CA SER A 122 2.39 -32.47 -6.67
C SER A 122 3.38 -33.56 -7.07
N ALA A 123 4.17 -34.05 -6.10
CA ALA A 123 5.13 -35.13 -6.36
C ALA A 123 4.44 -36.44 -6.80
N GLU A 124 3.30 -36.80 -6.18
CA GLU A 124 2.50 -37.97 -6.59
C GLU A 124 1.90 -37.79 -7.98
N SER A 125 1.39 -36.59 -8.30
CA SER A 125 0.79 -36.29 -9.60
C SER A 125 1.82 -36.30 -10.74
N GLU A 126 3.05 -35.85 -10.47
CA GLU A 126 4.16 -35.82 -11.42
C GLU A 126 4.91 -37.16 -11.52
N GLY A 127 4.61 -38.11 -10.63
CA GLY A 127 5.28 -39.42 -10.58
C GLY A 127 6.75 -39.34 -10.15
N LEU A 128 7.09 -38.39 -9.28
CA LEU A 128 8.45 -38.24 -8.75
C LEU A 128 8.78 -39.38 -7.78
N SER A 129 10.07 -39.65 -7.55
CA SER A 129 10.52 -40.66 -6.58
C SER A 129 10.59 -40.15 -5.13
N ALA A 130 10.53 -38.82 -4.94
CA ALA A 130 10.62 -38.19 -3.64
C ALA A 130 9.91 -36.83 -3.64
N ILE A 131 9.40 -36.42 -2.47
CA ILE A 131 8.77 -35.11 -2.26
C ILE A 131 9.82 -34.02 -2.26
N ARG A 132 9.55 -32.91 -2.96
CA ARG A 132 10.36 -31.68 -2.91
C ARG A 132 9.62 -30.63 -2.08
N PHE A 133 10.13 -30.36 -0.88
CA PHE A 133 9.57 -29.33 0.00
C PHE A 133 10.22 -27.97 -0.27
N GLY A 134 9.43 -26.89 -0.16
CA GLY A 134 9.91 -25.51 -0.27
C GLY A 134 10.71 -25.06 0.95
N PRO A 135 11.48 -23.96 0.83
CA PRO A 135 12.34 -23.45 1.91
C PRO A 135 11.56 -23.03 3.17
N GLU A 136 10.33 -22.53 2.99
CA GLU A 136 9.44 -22.13 4.10
C GLU A 136 9.17 -23.27 5.07
N LEU A 137 9.08 -24.51 4.58
CA LEU A 137 8.86 -25.71 5.39
C LEU A 137 10.16 -26.26 5.97
N LEU A 138 11.27 -26.16 5.24
CA LEU A 138 12.56 -26.70 5.66
C LEU A 138 13.22 -25.88 6.77
N ASN A 139 12.94 -24.58 6.79
CA ASN A 139 13.51 -23.65 7.77
C ASN A 139 12.68 -23.58 9.07
N ASP A 140 11.48 -24.16 9.09
CA ASP A 140 10.60 -24.11 10.25
C ASP A 140 10.70 -25.39 11.10
N PRO A 141 11.19 -25.32 12.35
CA PRO A 141 11.30 -26.50 13.21
C PRO A 141 9.94 -27.12 13.57
N GLU A 142 8.85 -26.35 13.60
CA GLU A 142 7.51 -26.86 13.87
C GLU A 142 7.02 -27.80 12.74
N ALA A 143 7.52 -27.62 11.52
CA ALA A 143 7.13 -28.41 10.36
C ALA A 143 7.75 -29.82 10.33
N ALA A 144 8.81 -30.09 11.12
CA ALA A 144 9.58 -31.34 11.02
C ALA A 144 8.71 -32.60 11.19
N GLY A 145 7.76 -32.59 12.13
CA GLY A 145 6.82 -33.69 12.36
C GLY A 145 5.82 -33.88 11.21
N THR A 146 5.35 -32.79 10.62
CA THR A 146 4.48 -32.84 9.43
C THR A 146 5.23 -33.37 8.22
N LEU A 147 6.49 -32.96 8.02
CA LEU A 147 7.31 -33.40 6.88
C LEU A 147 7.59 -34.91 6.93
N SER A 148 7.89 -35.46 8.10
CA SER A 148 8.10 -36.91 8.25
C SER A 148 6.82 -37.69 7.97
N LEU A 149 5.67 -37.23 8.48
CA LEU A 149 4.37 -37.82 8.21
C LEU A 149 4.03 -37.82 6.71
N GLN A 150 4.25 -36.70 6.01
CA GLN A 150 3.97 -36.63 4.57
C GLN A 150 4.86 -37.57 3.75
N ARG A 151 6.14 -37.75 4.13
CA ARG A 151 7.03 -38.75 3.49
C ARG A 151 6.55 -40.17 3.71
N GLN A 152 6.10 -40.50 4.93
CA GLN A 152 5.54 -41.82 5.23
C GLN A 152 4.28 -42.09 4.41
N LEU A 153 3.38 -41.10 4.33
CA LEU A 153 2.15 -41.21 3.55
C LEU A 153 2.43 -41.39 2.05
N PHE A 154 3.38 -40.63 1.50
CA PHE A 154 3.82 -40.74 0.11
C PHE A 154 4.30 -42.15 -0.24
N ASN A 155 5.24 -42.68 0.56
CA ASN A 155 5.78 -44.01 0.35
C ASN A 155 4.72 -45.10 0.50
N SER A 156 3.86 -44.99 1.51
CA SER A 156 2.77 -45.94 1.77
C SER A 156 1.77 -45.99 0.60
N ARG A 157 1.37 -44.82 0.07
CA ARG A 157 0.45 -44.74 -1.08
C ARG A 157 1.07 -45.31 -2.36
N ALA A 158 2.34 -44.98 -2.63
CA ALA A 158 3.06 -45.54 -3.77
C ALA A 158 3.17 -47.07 -3.69
N GLN A 159 3.47 -47.60 -2.50
CA GLN A 159 3.55 -49.04 -2.25
C GLN A 159 2.19 -49.73 -2.39
N ALA A 160 1.12 -49.12 -1.88
CA ALA A 160 -0.24 -49.66 -1.99
C ALA A 160 -0.67 -49.80 -3.46
N LEU A 161 -0.48 -48.74 -4.26
CA LEU A 161 -0.78 -48.76 -5.70
C LEU A 161 0.05 -49.82 -6.44
N ALA A 162 1.35 -49.92 -6.14
CA ALA A 162 2.23 -50.91 -6.75
C ALA A 162 1.80 -52.35 -6.41
N THR A 163 1.41 -52.60 -5.16
CA THR A 163 0.96 -53.92 -4.69
C THR A 163 -0.34 -54.34 -5.37
N GLU A 164 -1.30 -53.41 -5.49
CA GLU A 164 -2.57 -53.68 -6.17
C GLU A 164 -2.37 -53.98 -7.66
N GLN A 165 -1.56 -53.19 -8.34
CA GLN A 165 -1.18 -53.45 -9.73
C GLN A 165 -0.48 -54.80 -9.90
N GLN A 166 0.41 -55.15 -8.96
CA GLN A 166 1.11 -56.44 -8.98
C GLN A 166 0.13 -57.61 -8.84
N GLY A 167 -0.84 -57.53 -7.92
CA GLY A 167 -1.86 -58.57 -7.77
C GLY A 167 -2.69 -58.79 -9.04
N LEU A 168 -3.07 -57.71 -9.74
CA LEU A 168 -3.75 -57.79 -11.03
C LEU A 168 -2.85 -58.38 -12.13
N ARG A 169 -1.57 -58.00 -12.17
CA ARG A 169 -0.59 -58.56 -13.12
C ARG A 169 -0.38 -60.07 -12.91
N GLU A 170 -0.31 -60.52 -11.66
CA GLU A 170 -0.18 -61.94 -11.35
C GLU A 170 -1.43 -62.73 -11.77
N THR A 171 -2.62 -62.14 -11.56
CA THR A 171 -3.88 -62.72 -12.04
C THR A 171 -3.91 -62.83 -13.57
N ILE A 172 -3.40 -61.82 -14.29
CA ILE A 172 -3.23 -61.88 -15.75
C ILE A 172 -2.27 -62.99 -16.15
N ALA A 173 -1.12 -63.11 -15.48
CA ALA A 173 -0.12 -64.14 -15.77
C ALA A 173 -0.71 -65.56 -15.60
N GLY A 174 -1.52 -65.78 -14.55
CA GLY A 174 -2.25 -67.02 -14.34
C GLY A 174 -3.25 -67.32 -15.45
N ALA A 175 -4.07 -66.34 -15.85
CA ALA A 175 -5.03 -66.50 -16.95
C ALA A 175 -4.34 -66.77 -18.29
N GLU A 176 -3.21 -66.11 -18.57
CA GLU A 176 -2.39 -66.35 -19.76
C GLU A 176 -1.75 -67.74 -19.76
N ALA A 177 -1.32 -68.26 -18.60
CA ALA A 177 -0.83 -69.63 -18.49
C ALA A 177 -1.93 -70.66 -18.78
N GLN A 178 -3.13 -70.45 -18.25
CA GLN A 178 -4.28 -71.31 -18.54
C GLN A 178 -4.69 -71.26 -20.01
N LEU A 179 -4.63 -70.08 -20.62
CA LEU A 179 -4.87 -69.87 -22.04
C LEU A 179 -3.86 -70.63 -22.91
N ARG A 180 -2.56 -70.62 -22.55
CA ARG A 180 -1.53 -71.43 -23.22
C ARG A 180 -1.84 -72.93 -23.11
N GLY A 181 -2.09 -73.43 -21.90
CA GLY A 181 -2.42 -74.84 -21.70
C GLY A 181 -3.67 -75.31 -22.46
N THR A 182 -4.69 -74.44 -22.59
CA THR A 182 -5.91 -74.74 -23.35
C THR A 182 -5.64 -74.77 -24.86
N ARG A 183 -4.80 -73.87 -25.37
CA ARG A 183 -4.36 -73.89 -26.78
C ARG A 183 -3.56 -75.13 -27.12
N ASP A 184 -2.67 -75.56 -26.23
CA ASP A 184 -1.86 -76.76 -26.44
C ASP A 184 -2.76 -78.02 -26.43
N SER A 185 -3.75 -78.07 -25.53
CA SER A 185 -4.77 -79.14 -25.54
C SER A 185 -5.58 -79.17 -26.82
N GLN A 186 -6.05 -77.99 -27.28
CA GLN A 186 -6.77 -77.85 -28.54
C GLN A 186 -5.93 -78.34 -29.72
N ALA A 187 -4.66 -77.90 -29.81
CA ALA A 187 -3.76 -78.31 -30.89
C ALA A 187 -3.56 -79.83 -30.92
N SER A 188 -3.38 -80.46 -29.75
CA SER A 188 -3.30 -81.93 -29.62
C SER A 188 -4.57 -82.63 -30.12
N LYS A 189 -5.75 -82.14 -29.71
CA LYS A 189 -7.05 -82.68 -30.20
C LYS A 189 -7.23 -82.48 -31.70
N VAL A 190 -6.77 -81.36 -32.27
CA VAL A 190 -6.80 -81.11 -33.72
C VAL A 190 -5.95 -82.14 -34.46
N HIS A 191 -4.75 -82.47 -33.95
CA HIS A 191 -3.92 -83.54 -34.51
C HIS A 191 -4.59 -84.92 -34.39
N GLN A 192 -5.20 -85.24 -33.24
CA GLN A 192 -5.95 -86.49 -33.05
C GLN A 192 -7.13 -86.62 -34.02
N ARG A 193 -7.90 -85.53 -34.21
CA ARG A 193 -9.01 -85.48 -35.17
C ARG A 193 -8.53 -85.74 -36.59
N ALA A 194 -7.38 -85.17 -36.98
CA ALA A 194 -6.80 -85.37 -38.31
C ALA A 194 -6.42 -86.85 -38.55
N ALA A 195 -5.72 -87.47 -37.59
CA ALA A 195 -5.36 -88.88 -37.67
C ALA A 195 -6.60 -89.81 -37.71
N LEU A 196 -7.61 -89.52 -36.89
CA LEU A 196 -8.86 -90.29 -36.88
C LEU A 196 -9.66 -90.12 -38.18
N ASN A 197 -9.61 -88.94 -38.80
CA ASN A 197 -10.27 -88.71 -40.09
C ASN A 197 -9.62 -89.53 -41.21
N GLU A 198 -8.30 -89.62 -41.23
CA GLU A 198 -7.57 -90.47 -42.19
C GLU A 198 -7.97 -91.95 -42.01
N GLN A 199 -8.00 -92.44 -40.77
CA GLN A 199 -8.48 -93.79 -40.46
C GLN A 199 -9.94 -93.99 -40.91
N LEU A 200 -10.82 -93.02 -40.66
CA LEU A 200 -12.23 -93.06 -41.05
C LEU A 200 -12.42 -93.15 -42.57
N GLN A 201 -11.57 -92.49 -43.37
CA GLN A 201 -11.64 -92.58 -44.82
C GLN A 201 -11.39 -94.02 -45.30
N GLY A 202 -10.35 -94.68 -44.78
CA GLY A 202 -10.07 -96.09 -45.10
C GLY A 202 -11.17 -97.03 -44.59
N LEU A 203 -11.68 -96.81 -43.37
CA LEU A 203 -12.79 -97.62 -42.85
C LEU A 203 -14.09 -97.47 -43.67
N ARG A 204 -14.38 -96.28 -44.20
CA ARG A 204 -15.55 -96.06 -45.06
C ARG A 204 -15.45 -96.83 -46.36
N GLU A 205 -14.26 -96.91 -46.95
CA GLU A 205 -14.00 -97.70 -48.17
C GLU A 205 -14.19 -99.19 -47.90
N LEU A 206 -13.51 -99.72 -46.88
CA LEU A 206 -13.62 -101.12 -46.44
C LEU A 206 -15.06 -101.53 -46.08
N ALA A 207 -15.83 -100.62 -45.46
CA ALA A 207 -17.23 -100.87 -45.11
C ALA A 207 -18.15 -100.92 -46.34
N ARG A 208 -17.90 -100.08 -47.36
CA ARG A 208 -18.65 -100.09 -48.63
C ARG A 208 -18.45 -101.39 -49.40
N GLU A 209 -17.23 -101.92 -49.36
CA GLU A 209 -16.87 -103.20 -49.97
C GLU A 209 -17.30 -104.43 -49.14
N GLY A 210 -17.84 -104.20 -47.93
CA GLY A 210 -18.37 -105.26 -47.06
C GLY A 210 -17.32 -105.99 -46.19
N TYR A 211 -16.08 -105.53 -46.17
CA TYR A 211 -14.98 -106.15 -45.41
C TYR A 211 -15.02 -105.89 -43.90
N ILE A 212 -15.77 -104.87 -43.45
CA ILE A 212 -15.93 -104.57 -42.02
C ILE A 212 -17.41 -104.33 -41.62
N PRO A 213 -17.80 -104.66 -40.37
CA PRO A 213 -19.15 -104.35 -39.89
C PRO A 213 -19.42 -102.85 -39.75
N ARG A 214 -20.62 -102.40 -40.14
CA ARG A 214 -21.05 -100.99 -40.05
C ARG A 214 -20.94 -100.39 -38.64
N ASN A 215 -21.14 -101.19 -37.59
CA ASN A 215 -21.01 -100.72 -36.20
C ASN A 215 -19.62 -100.15 -35.90
N ARG A 216 -18.55 -100.77 -36.44
CA ARG A 216 -17.16 -100.31 -36.22
C ARG A 216 -16.90 -98.93 -36.85
N LEU A 217 -17.52 -98.67 -38.00
CA LEU A 217 -17.49 -97.36 -38.64
C LEU A 217 -18.23 -96.33 -37.78
N LEU A 218 -19.45 -96.64 -37.33
CA LEU A 218 -20.26 -95.74 -36.50
C LEU A 218 -19.57 -95.38 -35.17
N ASP A 219 -18.89 -96.33 -34.53
CA ASP A 219 -18.10 -96.05 -33.33
C ASP A 219 -16.96 -95.07 -33.59
N SER A 220 -16.28 -95.19 -34.74
CA SER A 220 -15.21 -94.29 -35.13
C SER A 220 -15.74 -92.88 -35.48
N GLU A 221 -16.92 -92.80 -36.13
CA GLU A 221 -17.60 -91.54 -36.44
C GLU A 221 -18.11 -90.82 -35.17
N ARG A 222 -18.59 -91.60 -34.18
CA ARG A 222 -18.95 -91.09 -32.86
C ARG A 222 -17.73 -90.50 -32.14
N LEU A 223 -16.60 -91.20 -32.15
CA LEU A 223 -15.35 -90.71 -31.56
C LEU A 223 -14.87 -89.42 -32.25
N TYR A 224 -14.97 -89.34 -33.58
CA TYR A 224 -14.64 -88.12 -34.32
C TYR A 224 -15.51 -86.94 -33.89
N SER A 225 -16.83 -87.14 -33.81
CA SER A 225 -17.77 -86.11 -33.35
C SER A 225 -17.51 -85.68 -31.90
N GLN A 226 -17.09 -86.61 -31.03
CA GLN A 226 -16.71 -86.30 -29.64
C GLN A 226 -15.44 -85.42 -29.57
N ILE A 227 -14.41 -85.74 -30.36
CA ILE A 227 -13.19 -84.93 -30.42
C ILE A 227 -13.49 -83.54 -30.99
N ASP A 228 -14.31 -83.46 -32.04
CA ASP A 228 -14.70 -82.19 -32.65
C ASP A 228 -15.49 -81.30 -31.67
N GLY A 229 -16.41 -81.90 -30.90
CA GLY A 229 -17.11 -81.21 -29.81
C GLY A 229 -16.17 -80.69 -28.73
N ALA A 230 -15.15 -81.48 -28.34
CA ALA A 230 -14.15 -81.05 -27.37
C ALA A 230 -13.24 -79.91 -27.90
N ILE A 231 -12.93 -79.89 -29.20
CA ILE A 231 -12.20 -78.76 -29.84
C ILE A 231 -13.06 -77.49 -29.80
N ALA A 232 -14.36 -77.60 -30.06
CA ALA A 232 -15.29 -76.47 -29.99
C ALA A 232 -15.41 -75.91 -28.56
N GLU A 233 -15.43 -76.79 -27.54
CA GLU A 233 -15.39 -76.38 -26.13
C GLU A 233 -14.10 -75.59 -25.80
N ASP A 234 -12.93 -76.12 -26.19
CA ASP A 234 -11.65 -75.42 -25.99
C ASP A 234 -11.62 -74.07 -26.70
N TYR A 235 -12.19 -73.97 -27.91
CA TYR A 235 -12.30 -72.71 -28.65
C TYR A 235 -13.14 -71.67 -27.88
N GLY A 236 -14.28 -72.08 -27.33
CA GLY A 236 -15.11 -71.24 -26.47
C GLY A 236 -14.36 -70.78 -25.22
N ARG A 237 -13.62 -71.68 -24.57
CA ARG A 237 -12.82 -71.40 -23.37
C ARG A 237 -11.66 -70.45 -23.64
N ILE A 238 -10.97 -70.61 -24.77
CA ILE A 238 -9.92 -69.68 -25.24
C ILE A 238 -10.50 -68.27 -25.36
N GLY A 239 -11.67 -68.13 -25.99
CA GLY A 239 -12.35 -66.84 -26.13
C GLY A 239 -12.75 -66.22 -24.79
N GLN A 240 -13.22 -67.01 -23.83
CA GLN A 240 -13.52 -66.55 -22.47
C GLN A 240 -12.27 -66.05 -21.73
N LEU A 241 -11.19 -66.83 -21.74
CA LEU A 241 -9.91 -66.46 -21.10
C LEU A 241 -9.30 -65.20 -21.73
N GLN A 242 -9.37 -65.06 -23.06
CA GLN A 242 -8.93 -63.84 -23.74
C GLN A 242 -9.70 -62.61 -23.28
N ARG A 243 -11.04 -62.71 -23.16
CA ARG A 243 -11.87 -61.61 -22.64
C ARG A 243 -11.51 -61.26 -21.19
N GLN A 244 -11.30 -62.27 -20.34
CA GLN A 244 -10.88 -62.07 -18.96
C GLN A 244 -9.54 -61.32 -18.86
N VAL A 245 -8.56 -61.68 -19.69
CA VAL A 245 -7.27 -60.96 -19.75
C VAL A 245 -7.47 -59.50 -20.19
N MET A 246 -8.33 -59.24 -21.18
CA MET A 246 -8.62 -57.86 -21.62
C MET A 246 -9.31 -57.04 -20.52
N GLU A 247 -10.26 -57.63 -19.80
CA GLU A 247 -10.96 -57.01 -18.67
C GLU A 247 -9.98 -56.62 -17.56
N LEU A 248 -9.10 -57.55 -17.15
CA LEU A 248 -8.09 -57.28 -16.12
C LEU A 248 -7.11 -56.18 -16.53
N ARG A 249 -6.69 -56.14 -17.80
CA ARG A 249 -5.83 -55.06 -18.33
C ARG A 249 -6.55 -53.71 -18.35
N LEU A 250 -7.84 -53.70 -18.66
CA LEU A 250 -8.66 -52.47 -18.56
C LEU A 250 -8.75 -52.01 -17.11
N ARG A 251 -8.93 -52.94 -16.16
CA ARG A 251 -8.99 -52.63 -14.73
C ARG A 251 -7.70 -52.01 -14.19
N ILE A 252 -6.52 -52.48 -14.63
CA ILE A 252 -5.23 -51.83 -14.30
C ILE A 252 -5.18 -50.39 -14.81
N ARG A 253 -5.64 -50.13 -16.05
CA ARG A 253 -5.69 -48.76 -16.60
C ARG A 253 -6.65 -47.88 -15.82
N GLN A 254 -7.85 -48.39 -15.53
CA GLN A 254 -8.85 -47.69 -14.74
C GLN A 254 -8.31 -47.31 -13.35
N LEU A 255 -7.64 -48.25 -12.67
CA LEU A 255 -6.99 -47.97 -11.38
C LEU A 255 -6.00 -46.80 -11.44
N GLY A 256 -5.22 -46.69 -12.52
CA GLY A 256 -4.30 -45.58 -12.73
C GLY A 256 -5.01 -44.25 -12.98
N GLU A 257 -6.06 -44.26 -13.80
CA GLU A 257 -6.87 -43.06 -14.09
C GLU A 257 -7.62 -42.57 -12.85
N ASP A 258 -8.23 -43.47 -12.08
CA ASP A 258 -8.93 -43.13 -10.84
C ASP A 258 -7.96 -42.54 -9.81
N PHE A 259 -6.76 -43.14 -9.67
CA PHE A 259 -5.71 -42.58 -8.80
C PHE A 259 -5.30 -41.17 -9.23
N GLN A 260 -5.06 -40.94 -10.53
CA GLN A 260 -4.69 -39.61 -11.05
C GLN A 260 -5.82 -38.59 -10.90
N LYS A 261 -7.07 -38.99 -11.11
CA LYS A 261 -8.25 -38.15 -10.90
C LYS A 261 -8.36 -37.73 -9.44
N ASP A 262 -8.21 -38.66 -8.50
CA ASP A 262 -8.27 -38.38 -7.07
C ASP A 262 -7.14 -37.44 -6.63
N LEU A 263 -5.92 -37.65 -7.14
CA LEU A 263 -4.79 -36.76 -6.88
C LEU A 263 -5.04 -35.34 -7.37
N ARG A 264 -5.54 -35.17 -8.60
CA ARG A 264 -5.84 -33.84 -9.16
C ARG A 264 -6.94 -33.14 -8.38
N GLY A 265 -7.97 -33.87 -7.97
CA GLY A 265 -9.02 -33.34 -7.10
C GLY A 265 -8.48 -32.85 -5.76
N GLN A 266 -7.72 -33.70 -5.06
CA GLN A 266 -7.09 -33.34 -3.78
C GLN A 266 -6.11 -32.18 -3.92
N LEU A 267 -5.34 -32.12 -5.01
CA LEU A 267 -4.38 -31.04 -5.25
C LEU A 267 -5.10 -29.71 -5.47
N ALA A 268 -6.17 -29.68 -6.25
CA ALA A 268 -6.96 -28.46 -6.49
C ALA A 268 -7.60 -27.93 -5.19
N GLU A 269 -8.18 -28.83 -4.38
CA GLU A 269 -8.75 -28.47 -3.08
C GLU A 269 -7.67 -27.96 -2.11
N THR A 270 -6.54 -28.67 -2.03
CA THR A 270 -5.43 -28.31 -1.14
C THR A 270 -4.84 -26.94 -1.52
N ARG A 271 -4.66 -26.67 -2.81
CA ARG A 271 -4.19 -25.35 -3.30
C ARG A 271 -5.12 -24.22 -2.89
N THR A 272 -6.42 -24.40 -3.13
CA THR A 272 -7.44 -23.41 -2.74
C THR A 272 -7.39 -23.15 -1.23
N ARG A 273 -7.26 -24.22 -0.43
CA ARG A 273 -7.14 -24.13 1.02
C ARG A 273 -5.84 -23.44 1.45
N SER A 274 -4.72 -23.74 0.81
CA SER A 274 -3.42 -23.09 1.09
C SER A 274 -3.47 -21.60 0.79
N ASP A 275 -4.12 -21.19 -0.30
CA ASP A 275 -4.29 -19.78 -0.65
C ASP A 275 -5.20 -19.03 0.35
N ASP A 276 -6.33 -19.64 0.76
CA ASP A 276 -7.20 -19.09 1.81
C ASP A 276 -6.45 -18.94 3.15
N LEU A 277 -5.73 -19.98 3.56
CA LEU A 277 -4.93 -19.96 4.79
C LEU A 277 -3.81 -18.92 4.74
N ARG A 278 -3.15 -18.74 3.58
CA ARG A 278 -2.13 -17.69 3.38
C ARG A 278 -2.72 -16.31 3.62
N ASN A 279 -3.88 -16.02 3.03
CA ASN A 279 -4.55 -14.73 3.17
C ASN A 279 -5.01 -14.48 4.61
N ARG A 280 -5.57 -15.50 5.28
CA ARG A 280 -5.98 -15.41 6.69
C ARG A 280 -4.79 -15.22 7.62
N LEU A 281 -3.67 -15.91 7.35
CA LEU A 281 -2.44 -15.76 8.10
C LEU A 281 -1.91 -14.32 7.97
N ALA A 282 -1.86 -13.78 6.75
CA ALA A 282 -1.45 -12.39 6.52
C ALA A 282 -2.33 -11.39 7.28
N SER A 283 -3.65 -11.59 7.31
CA SER A 283 -4.57 -10.76 8.11
C SER A 283 -4.30 -10.89 9.62
N ALA A 284 -4.07 -12.11 10.13
CA ALA A 284 -3.78 -12.32 11.54
C ALA A 284 -2.41 -11.75 11.95
N GLU A 285 -1.40 -11.81 11.08
CA GLU A 285 -0.11 -11.15 11.27
C GLU A 285 -0.25 -9.63 11.29
N PHE A 286 -1.10 -9.08 10.41
CA PHE A 286 -1.42 -7.66 10.41
C PHE A 286 -2.14 -7.23 11.70
N GLU A 287 -3.13 -8.00 12.17
CA GLU A 287 -3.82 -7.73 13.44
C GLU A 287 -2.85 -7.81 14.64
N LEU A 288 -1.98 -8.82 14.66
CA LEU A 288 -0.95 -8.96 15.70
C LEU A 288 0.03 -7.78 15.67
N ALA A 289 0.48 -7.33 14.49
CA ALA A 289 1.35 -6.17 14.37
C ALA A 289 0.67 -4.87 14.83
N ASN A 290 -0.63 -4.72 14.57
CA ASN A 290 -1.42 -3.56 14.99
C ASN A 290 -1.87 -3.60 16.46
N SER A 291 -1.64 -4.71 17.18
CA SER A 291 -1.81 -4.75 18.64
C SER A 291 -0.96 -3.69 19.37
N LEU A 292 0.15 -3.27 18.75
CA LEU A 292 0.98 -2.16 19.19
C LEU A 292 0.56 -0.89 18.45
N VAL A 293 -0.21 -0.02 19.12
CA VAL A 293 -0.61 1.26 18.55
C VAL A 293 0.58 2.21 18.60
N ARG A 294 0.98 2.75 17.44
CA ARG A 294 2.15 3.62 17.30
C ARG A 294 1.76 5.04 16.91
N ALA A 295 2.61 5.99 17.29
CA ALA A 295 2.47 7.39 16.88
C ALA A 295 2.69 7.58 15.37
N PRO A 296 1.73 8.14 14.61
CA PRO A 296 1.92 8.45 13.19
C PRO A 296 2.93 9.59 12.94
N ALA A 297 3.16 10.46 13.92
CA ALA A 297 4.09 11.59 13.83
C ALA A 297 4.69 11.90 15.22
N SER A 298 5.82 12.60 15.25
CA SER A 298 6.40 13.13 16.49
C SER A 298 5.60 14.36 16.95
N GLY A 299 5.25 14.45 18.23
CA GLY A 299 4.42 15.53 18.74
C GLY A 299 4.03 15.38 20.20
N VAL A 300 3.03 16.14 20.64
CA VAL A 300 2.45 16.04 21.99
C VAL A 300 1.14 15.27 21.93
N VAL A 301 0.95 14.35 22.87
CA VAL A 301 -0.31 13.61 23.06
C VAL A 301 -1.34 14.52 23.75
N VAL A 302 -2.53 14.60 23.17
CA VAL A 302 -3.66 15.40 23.69
C VAL A 302 -4.95 14.59 23.57
N GLY A 303 -5.81 14.63 24.60
CA GLY A 303 -7.15 14.04 24.53
C GLY A 303 -7.13 12.53 24.58
N LEU A 304 -6.37 11.95 25.50
CA LEU A 304 -6.35 10.51 25.76
C LEU A 304 -7.73 10.03 26.22
N ASP A 305 -8.48 9.30 25.40
CA ASP A 305 -9.83 8.81 25.71
C ASP A 305 -9.84 7.45 26.42
N VAL A 306 -8.67 6.80 26.53
CA VAL A 306 -8.50 5.48 27.14
C VAL A 306 -7.74 5.62 28.46
N TYR A 307 -8.42 5.34 29.57
CA TYR A 307 -7.87 5.56 30.92
C TYR A 307 -7.67 4.28 31.73
N THR A 308 -8.21 3.14 31.28
CA THR A 308 -8.24 1.90 32.05
C THR A 308 -7.53 0.76 31.32
N GLU A 309 -6.52 0.18 31.98
CA GLU A 309 -5.97 -1.13 31.60
C GLU A 309 -7.06 -2.20 31.77
N GLY A 310 -7.20 -3.10 30.79
CA GLY A 310 -8.31 -4.05 30.69
C GLY A 310 -9.59 -3.48 30.07
N GLY A 311 -9.62 -2.19 29.73
CA GLY A 311 -10.72 -1.57 28.97
C GLY A 311 -10.84 -2.14 27.55
N VAL A 312 -12.04 -2.10 27.00
CA VAL A 312 -12.34 -2.59 25.64
C VAL A 312 -12.49 -1.40 24.68
N ILE A 313 -11.76 -1.45 23.57
CA ILE A 313 -11.79 -0.47 22.49
C ILE A 313 -12.64 -1.02 21.34
N LYS A 314 -13.50 -0.17 20.78
CA LYS A 314 -14.30 -0.49 19.59
C LYS A 314 -13.52 -0.28 18.29
N PRO A 315 -13.84 -1.00 17.21
CA PRO A 315 -13.32 -0.72 15.87
C PRO A 315 -13.51 0.76 15.48
N GLY A 316 -12.44 1.42 15.02
CA GLY A 316 -12.45 2.82 14.59
C GLY A 316 -12.55 3.86 15.71
N GLN A 317 -12.50 3.45 16.98
CA GLN A 317 -12.56 4.37 18.10
C GLN A 317 -11.31 5.27 18.13
N ALA A 318 -11.51 6.57 18.29
CA ALA A 318 -10.45 7.53 18.58
C ALA A 318 -9.88 7.29 19.97
N LEU A 319 -8.55 7.23 20.05
CA LEU A 319 -7.82 6.91 21.27
C LEU A 319 -7.17 8.15 21.87
N MET A 320 -6.56 8.96 21.02
CA MET A 320 -5.89 10.20 21.37
C MET A 320 -5.55 10.98 20.10
N ASP A 321 -5.13 12.21 20.27
CA ASP A 321 -4.60 13.04 19.20
C ASP A 321 -3.11 13.36 19.42
N ILE A 322 -2.38 13.43 18.32
CA ILE A 322 -1.00 13.92 18.32
C ILE A 322 -0.95 15.27 17.62
N VAL A 323 -0.44 16.28 18.33
CA VAL A 323 -0.15 17.60 17.78
C VAL A 323 1.32 17.66 17.41
N PRO A 324 1.68 17.66 16.10
CA PRO A 324 3.08 17.67 15.67
C PRO A 324 3.84 18.88 16.20
N GLN A 325 5.10 18.68 16.59
CA GLN A 325 6.01 19.75 16.97
C GLN A 325 6.96 20.07 15.80
N GLY A 326 7.32 21.35 15.63
CA GLY A 326 8.29 21.77 14.61
C GLY A 326 7.70 21.99 13.21
N GLU A 327 6.37 22.04 13.08
CA GLU A 327 5.76 22.51 11.84
C GLU A 327 6.00 24.01 11.64
N PRO A 328 6.15 24.46 10.38
CA PRO A 328 6.38 25.87 10.11
C PRO A 328 5.22 26.70 10.64
N LEU A 329 5.57 27.77 11.37
CA LEU A 329 4.59 28.73 11.84
C LEU A 329 4.00 29.46 10.63
N LEU A 330 2.68 29.31 10.45
CA LEU A 330 1.92 30.06 9.47
C LEU A 330 1.20 31.20 10.19
N VAL A 331 1.11 32.35 9.55
CA VAL A 331 0.32 33.48 10.02
C VAL A 331 -0.81 33.69 9.04
N GLU A 332 -2.03 33.73 9.55
CA GLU A 332 -3.23 34.03 8.78
C GLU A 332 -3.58 35.50 9.01
N ALA A 333 -3.40 36.33 7.98
CA ALA A 333 -3.67 37.77 7.99
C ALA A 333 -4.86 38.12 7.09
N ARG A 334 -5.56 39.20 7.42
CA ARG A 334 -6.82 39.61 6.76
C ARG A 334 -6.64 40.82 5.88
N VAL A 335 -6.36 40.62 4.59
CA VAL A 335 -6.08 41.69 3.64
C VAL A 335 -7.37 42.44 3.28
N PRO A 336 -7.42 43.79 3.42
CA PRO A 336 -8.54 44.58 2.95
C PRO A 336 -8.75 44.45 1.44
N VAL A 337 -10.00 44.37 0.98
CA VAL A 337 -10.38 44.18 -0.44
C VAL A 337 -9.66 45.16 -1.38
N GLN A 338 -9.56 46.43 -0.98
CA GLN A 338 -8.90 47.49 -1.77
C GLN A 338 -7.38 47.30 -2.00
N MET A 339 -6.74 46.37 -1.28
CA MET A 339 -5.31 46.10 -1.36
C MET A 339 -4.97 44.74 -1.97
N VAL A 340 -5.97 43.93 -2.36
CA VAL A 340 -5.75 42.56 -2.88
C VAL A 340 -4.89 42.55 -4.15
N ASP A 341 -5.09 43.50 -5.06
CA ASP A 341 -4.33 43.60 -6.31
C ASP A 341 -2.82 43.83 -6.11
N LYS A 342 -2.42 44.30 -4.92
CA LYS A 342 -1.02 44.61 -4.58
C LYS A 342 -0.32 43.46 -3.85
N VAL A 343 -1.07 42.40 -3.50
CA VAL A 343 -0.58 41.32 -2.64
C VAL A 343 -0.70 40.00 -3.39
N HIS A 344 0.44 39.38 -3.66
CA HIS A 344 0.51 38.10 -4.35
C HIS A 344 1.41 37.11 -3.60
N PRO A 345 1.27 35.80 -3.85
CA PRO A 345 2.22 34.80 -3.36
C PRO A 345 3.66 35.14 -3.77
N GLY A 346 4.62 34.83 -2.89
CA GLY A 346 6.05 35.08 -3.09
C GLY A 346 6.57 36.43 -2.58
N LEU A 347 5.71 37.31 -2.06
CA LEU A 347 6.16 38.60 -1.50
C LEU A 347 6.83 38.42 -0.13
N PRO A 348 7.92 39.16 0.15
CA PRO A 348 8.51 39.18 1.48
C PRO A 348 7.60 39.94 2.46
N VAL A 349 7.44 39.39 3.65
CA VAL A 349 6.66 39.99 4.73
C VAL A 349 7.50 40.16 6.00
N GLU A 350 7.21 41.20 6.75
CA GLU A 350 7.70 41.38 8.12
C GLU A 350 6.56 41.07 9.10
N LEU A 351 6.76 40.08 9.95
CA LEU A 351 5.79 39.63 10.95
C LEU A 351 6.16 40.21 12.30
N MET A 352 5.22 40.93 12.91
CA MET A 352 5.38 41.53 14.23
C MET A 352 4.38 40.90 15.21
N PHE A 353 4.88 40.09 16.13
CA PHE A 353 4.07 39.41 17.13
C PHE A 353 3.68 40.39 18.25
N SER A 354 2.51 41.01 18.13
CA SER A 354 2.05 42.08 19.02
C SER A 354 1.80 41.62 20.46
N ALA A 355 1.79 40.31 20.71
CA ALA A 355 1.72 39.71 22.04
C ALA A 355 3.01 39.89 22.87
N PHE A 356 4.13 40.27 22.23
CA PHE A 356 5.42 40.52 22.89
C PHE A 356 5.76 42.02 22.90
N ASN A 357 6.69 42.43 23.78
CA ASN A 357 7.07 43.83 23.92
C ASN A 357 7.70 44.36 22.62
N GLN A 358 7.07 45.36 22.00
CA GLN A 358 7.46 45.92 20.70
C GLN A 358 8.86 46.55 20.69
N SER A 359 9.40 46.91 21.86
CA SER A 359 10.75 47.48 21.97
C SER A 359 11.87 46.43 21.95
N THR A 360 11.56 45.16 22.22
CA THR A 360 12.55 44.06 22.32
C THR A 360 12.29 42.93 21.33
N THR A 361 11.15 42.91 20.65
CA THR A 361 10.77 41.85 19.72
C THR A 361 11.29 42.18 18.31
N PRO A 362 12.12 41.31 17.71
CA PRO A 362 12.63 41.53 16.35
C PRO A 362 11.51 41.41 15.32
N ARG A 363 11.65 42.14 14.20
CA ARG A 363 10.79 41.98 13.04
C ARG A 363 11.15 40.68 12.34
N VAL A 364 10.22 39.74 12.30
CA VAL A 364 10.50 38.39 11.82
C VAL A 364 10.23 38.32 10.33
N ALA A 365 11.25 37.99 9.54
CA ALA A 365 11.09 37.83 8.10
C ALA A 365 10.26 36.58 7.76
N GLY A 366 9.33 36.73 6.82
CA GLY A 366 8.53 35.65 6.26
C GLY A 366 8.21 35.88 4.78
N GLU A 367 7.45 34.98 4.19
CA GLU A 367 7.02 35.03 2.79
C GLU A 367 5.54 34.69 2.65
N VAL A 368 4.82 35.38 1.76
CA VAL A 368 3.43 35.06 1.44
C VAL A 368 3.37 33.74 0.68
N THR A 369 2.73 32.73 1.26
CA THR A 369 2.55 31.42 0.61
C THR A 369 1.26 31.36 -0.19
N LEU A 370 0.18 31.94 0.33
CA LEU A 370 -1.13 31.86 -0.29
C LEU A 370 -1.96 33.12 -0.01
N VAL A 371 -2.70 33.56 -1.02
CA VAL A 371 -3.76 34.56 -0.90
C VAL A 371 -5.05 33.89 -1.38
N SER A 372 -6.13 33.97 -0.61
CA SER A 372 -7.40 33.35 -0.99
C SER A 372 -7.89 33.91 -2.32
N ALA A 373 -8.40 33.05 -3.20
CA ALA A 373 -9.00 33.48 -4.46
C ALA A 373 -10.38 34.12 -4.27
N ASP A 374 -11.04 33.81 -3.15
CA ASP A 374 -12.37 34.30 -2.81
C ASP A 374 -12.36 35.20 -1.57
N ARG A 375 -13.33 36.11 -1.54
CA ARG A 375 -13.55 37.11 -0.51
C ARG A 375 -14.37 36.51 0.63
N GLN A 376 -13.82 36.54 1.84
CA GLN A 376 -14.51 36.12 3.05
C GLN A 376 -15.13 37.33 3.76
N VAL A 377 -16.09 37.08 4.64
CA VAL A 377 -16.76 38.11 5.45
C VAL A 377 -16.54 37.79 6.91
N ASP A 378 -16.19 38.78 7.73
CA ASP A 378 -16.04 38.59 9.17
C ASP A 378 -17.41 38.44 9.82
N GLU A 379 -17.68 37.31 10.46
CA GLU A 379 -18.96 37.01 11.13
C GLU A 379 -19.36 38.04 12.20
N ARG A 380 -18.40 38.81 12.74
CA ARG A 380 -18.63 39.79 13.81
C ARG A 380 -18.76 41.23 13.31
N THR A 381 -18.02 41.60 12.25
CA THR A 381 -17.96 43.00 11.76
C THR A 381 -18.60 43.19 10.38
N ASP A 382 -19.00 42.11 9.70
CA ASP A 382 -19.55 42.09 8.34
C ASP A 382 -18.63 42.74 7.29
N GLU A 383 -17.34 42.91 7.64
CA GLU A 383 -16.35 43.50 6.75
C GLU A 383 -15.78 42.41 5.82
N PRO A 384 -15.77 42.64 4.49
CA PRO A 384 -15.16 41.70 3.57
C PRO A 384 -13.63 41.79 3.60
N TYR A 385 -12.95 40.64 3.56
CA TYR A 385 -11.48 40.53 3.51
C TYR A 385 -11.03 39.34 2.67
N TYR A 386 -9.76 39.37 2.24
CA TYR A 386 -9.07 38.23 1.65
C TYR A 386 -8.12 37.62 2.68
N THR A 387 -8.06 36.30 2.72
CA THR A 387 -7.22 35.57 3.67
C THR A 387 -5.83 35.38 3.08
N LEU A 388 -4.83 35.97 3.73
CA LEU A 388 -3.43 35.81 3.39
C LEU A 388 -2.77 34.86 4.37
N ARG A 389 -2.01 33.89 3.85
CA ARG A 389 -1.14 33.02 4.65
C ARG A 389 0.30 33.39 4.37
N ALA A 390 1.03 33.69 5.42
CA ALA A 390 2.47 33.93 5.39
C ALA A 390 3.20 32.86 6.20
N GLN A 391 4.30 32.35 5.68
CA GLN A 391 5.17 31.42 6.38
C GLN A 391 6.38 32.16 6.96
N VAL A 392 6.70 31.89 8.22
CA VAL A 392 7.91 32.41 8.85
C VAL A 392 9.14 31.78 8.19
N SER A 393 10.12 32.60 7.79
CA SER A 393 11.36 32.12 7.19
C SER A 393 12.25 31.39 8.21
N ALA A 394 13.16 30.52 7.77
CA ALA A 394 14.07 29.82 8.68
C ALA A 394 14.95 30.78 9.51
N ALA A 395 15.37 31.91 8.92
CA ALA A 395 16.09 32.97 9.63
C ALA A 395 15.20 33.66 10.68
N GLY A 396 13.93 33.88 10.35
CA GLY A 396 12.93 34.41 11.28
C GLY A 396 12.65 33.45 12.44
N MET A 397 12.61 32.13 12.19
CA MET A 397 12.45 31.12 13.25
C MET A 397 13.61 31.12 14.25
N GLN A 398 14.84 31.38 13.79
CA GLN A 398 16.02 31.52 14.68
C GLN A 398 15.98 32.80 15.53
N GLN A 399 15.39 33.89 15.02
CA GLN A 399 15.20 35.13 15.79
C GLN A 399 14.13 34.98 16.89
N LEU A 400 13.26 33.99 16.74
CA LEU A 400 12.21 33.63 17.68
C LEU A 400 12.66 32.54 18.67
N ASP A 401 13.92 32.13 18.63
CA ASP A 401 14.45 31.07 19.48
C ASP A 401 14.40 31.48 20.96
N GLY A 402 13.72 30.68 21.78
CA GLY A 402 13.43 30.98 23.19
C GLY A 402 12.07 31.62 23.49
N VAL A 403 11.27 31.98 22.47
CA VAL A 403 9.92 32.56 22.65
C VAL A 403 8.83 31.54 22.28
N GLN A 404 8.00 31.15 23.26
CA GLN A 404 6.89 30.20 23.03
C GLN A 404 5.71 30.90 22.33
N ILE A 405 5.60 30.72 21.01
CA ILE A 405 4.45 31.16 20.22
C ILE A 405 3.34 30.10 20.29
N ARG A 406 2.10 30.52 20.54
CA ARG A 406 0.92 29.63 20.58
C ARG A 406 -0.04 29.92 19.43
N PRO A 407 -0.80 28.92 18.95
CA PRO A 407 -1.91 29.14 18.02
C PRO A 407 -2.88 30.20 18.56
N GLY A 408 -3.34 31.10 17.70
CA GLY A 408 -4.30 32.16 18.04
C GLY A 408 -3.67 33.47 18.55
N MET A 409 -2.35 33.57 18.69
CA MET A 409 -1.70 34.84 19.05
C MET A 409 -1.88 35.90 17.96
N PRO A 410 -2.18 37.17 18.30
CA PRO A 410 -2.28 38.25 17.32
C PRO A 410 -0.90 38.60 16.74
N VAL A 411 -0.86 38.83 15.43
CA VAL A 411 0.34 39.20 14.66
C VAL A 411 -0.02 40.30 13.68
N GLU A 412 0.78 41.35 13.63
CA GLU A 412 0.69 42.37 12.59
C GLU A 412 1.63 41.99 11.44
N THR A 413 1.09 41.81 10.24
CA THR A 413 1.83 41.38 9.06
C THR A 413 2.02 42.56 8.13
N PHE A 414 3.26 42.96 7.89
CA PHE A 414 3.60 44.01 6.95
C PHE A 414 4.08 43.38 5.64
N VAL A 415 3.23 43.43 4.61
CA VAL A 415 3.54 42.87 3.29
C VAL A 415 4.29 43.91 2.46
N LYS A 416 5.50 43.61 1.99
CA LYS A 416 6.25 44.49 1.09
C LYS A 416 5.72 44.34 -0.33
N THR A 417 5.01 45.36 -0.80
CA THR A 417 4.34 45.40 -2.12
C THR A 417 5.17 46.10 -3.21
N GLY A 418 6.48 46.29 -2.96
CA GLY A 418 7.45 46.89 -3.87
C GLY A 418 8.27 48.02 -3.23
N GLU A 419 9.19 48.58 -4.01
CA GLU A 419 10.02 49.74 -3.63
C GLU A 419 9.61 50.96 -4.46
N ARG A 420 9.67 52.15 -3.87
CA ARG A 420 9.43 53.42 -4.58
C ARG A 420 10.50 54.44 -4.25
N SER A 421 10.88 55.28 -5.20
CA SER A 421 11.79 56.39 -4.90
C SER A 421 11.10 57.49 -4.10
N MET A 422 11.86 58.26 -3.31
CA MET A 422 11.34 59.41 -2.55
C MET A 422 10.70 60.44 -3.49
N LEU A 423 11.30 60.64 -4.65
CA LEU A 423 10.76 61.50 -5.70
C LEU A 423 9.37 61.03 -6.15
N ASN A 424 9.20 59.74 -6.43
CA ASN A 424 7.90 59.19 -6.83
C ASN A 424 6.86 59.31 -5.71
N TYR A 425 7.24 59.13 -4.44
CA TYR A 425 6.32 59.32 -3.31
C TYR A 425 5.78 60.76 -3.23
N LEU A 426 6.65 61.76 -3.39
CA LEU A 426 6.29 63.18 -3.24
C LEU A 426 5.44 63.69 -4.43
N PHE A 427 5.75 63.24 -5.65
CA PHE A 427 5.09 63.75 -6.87
C PHE A 427 3.90 62.91 -7.35
N LYS A 428 3.74 61.66 -6.88
CA LYS A 428 2.60 60.81 -7.29
C LYS A 428 1.21 61.41 -7.04
N PRO A 429 0.91 62.07 -5.89
CA PRO A 429 -0.41 62.67 -5.66
C PRO A 429 -0.76 63.78 -6.65
N LEU A 430 0.25 64.48 -7.19
CA LEU A 430 0.08 65.49 -8.23
C LEU A 430 -0.21 64.83 -9.57
N MET A 431 0.56 63.79 -9.94
CA MET A 431 0.37 63.05 -11.19
C MET A 431 -0.96 62.30 -11.26
N ASP A 432 -1.34 61.56 -10.20
CA ASP A 432 -2.59 60.80 -10.16
C ASP A 432 -3.82 61.73 -10.27
N ARG A 433 -3.74 62.95 -9.68
CA ARG A 433 -4.79 63.97 -9.81
C ARG A 433 -4.87 64.60 -11.20
N THR A 434 -3.74 64.79 -11.88
CA THR A 434 -3.76 65.29 -13.27
C THR A 434 -4.41 64.31 -14.23
N HIS A 435 -4.26 63.00 -14.00
CA HIS A 435 -4.92 61.98 -14.82
C HIS A 435 -6.43 61.92 -14.58
N MET A 436 -6.91 62.09 -13.34
CA MET A 436 -8.35 62.15 -13.05
C MET A 436 -9.02 63.46 -13.49
N ALA A 437 -8.25 64.56 -13.61
CA ALA A 437 -8.77 65.84 -14.08
C ALA A 437 -8.84 65.96 -15.62
N LEU A 438 -8.22 65.03 -16.37
CA LEU A 438 -8.22 65.01 -17.84
C LEU A 438 -9.04 63.86 -18.45
N VAL A 439 -9.82 63.14 -17.65
CA VAL A 439 -10.76 62.12 -18.14
C VAL A 439 -12.17 62.69 -17.95
N GLU A 440 -12.75 63.13 -19.06
CA GLU A 440 -14.20 63.32 -19.23
C GLU A 440 -14.76 61.97 -19.73
N GLU A 441 -15.99 61.60 -19.32
CA GLU A 441 -16.62 60.29 -19.60
C GLU A 441 -16.52 59.80 -21.06
#